data_AF-A0A1R4H3R6-F1
#
_entry.id   AF-A0A1R4H3R6-F1
#
_cell.length_a   1.000
_cell.length_b   1.000
_cell.length_c   1.000
_cell.angle_alpha   90.00
_cell.angle_beta   90.00
_cell.angle_gamma   90.00
#
_symmetry.space_group_name_H-M   'P 1'
#
loop_
_entity.id
_entity.type
_entity.pdbx_description
1 polymer ?
#
loop_
_entity_poly.entity_id
_entity_poly.type
_entity_poly.pdbx_seq_one_letter_code
_entity_poly.pdbx_strand_id
1 'polypeptide(L)'
;MTDRTGILPNSPLIYAIASVRFAAWPLLAKKIDEIHDELREITPLIQTIQIQTGIPGIQGENVTKLWMLLSSDRNLGIHLAPDHLLVFCRKYTRYNEFEATLSKCLSVLLKHMRFMDVINTGIRYVDHIKVKERENRNQYVSERLLATSFSGITDVGCVYAGSYKSGEYDLRVRCISQPDSLAVPEDMISLLTMSTEPSAALRLETLNNGILLVLSHSLSVG
;
A
#
# COMPACT_ATOMS: atom_id res chain seq x y z
N MET A 1 19.82 -13.21 -24.04
CA MET A 1 18.83 -13.68 -23.05
C MET A 1 19.15 -13.02 -21.73
N THR A 2 18.45 -11.95 -21.40
CA THR A 2 18.69 -11.18 -20.18
C THR A 2 17.95 -11.86 -19.05
N ASP A 3 18.67 -12.60 -18.21
CA ASP A 3 18.17 -13.11 -16.94
C ASP A 3 17.80 -11.89 -16.06
N ARG A 4 16.55 -11.43 -16.21
CA ARG A 4 15.93 -10.49 -15.29
C ARG A 4 15.45 -11.30 -14.10
N THR A 5 16.40 -11.77 -13.29
CA THR A 5 16.10 -12.24 -11.94
C THR A 5 15.62 -11.02 -11.16
N GLY A 6 14.36 -10.62 -11.33
CA GLY A 6 13.73 -9.42 -10.76
C GLY A 6 13.63 -9.42 -9.23
N ILE A 7 14.45 -10.21 -8.56
CA ILE A 7 14.63 -10.22 -7.11
C ILE A 7 15.89 -9.42 -6.82
N LEU A 8 15.72 -8.22 -6.27
CA LEU A 8 16.79 -7.55 -5.57
C LEU A 8 16.89 -8.21 -4.19
N PRO A 9 17.98 -8.94 -3.85
CA PRO A 9 18.10 -9.64 -2.57
C PRO A 9 18.03 -8.68 -1.36
N ASN A 10 18.32 -7.41 -1.59
CA ASN A 10 18.10 -6.30 -0.66
C ASN A 10 17.21 -5.23 -1.32
N SER A 11 16.06 -5.66 -1.87
CA SER A 11 15.11 -4.73 -2.46
C SER A 11 14.74 -3.64 -1.46
N PRO A 12 14.82 -2.35 -1.81
CA PRO A 12 14.33 -1.30 -0.92
C PRO A 12 12.80 -1.34 -0.81
N LEU A 13 12.11 -2.09 -1.69
CA LEU A 13 10.67 -2.21 -1.71
C LEU A 13 10.14 -2.93 -0.47
N ILE A 14 9.62 -2.14 0.46
CA ILE A 14 9.06 -2.63 1.72
C ILE A 14 7.56 -2.85 1.63
N TYR A 15 6.85 -2.18 0.71
CA TYR A 15 5.43 -2.43 0.49
C TYR A 15 5.02 -2.30 -0.97
N ALA A 16 4.17 -3.23 -1.42
CA ALA A 16 3.36 -3.05 -2.61
C ALA A 16 1.88 -3.14 -2.24
N ILE A 17 1.07 -2.23 -2.77
CA ILE A 17 -0.37 -2.17 -2.54
C ILE A 17 -1.07 -2.03 -3.88
N ALA A 18 -1.99 -2.93 -4.18
CA ALA A 18 -2.97 -2.77 -5.23
C ALA A 18 -4.29 -2.32 -4.60
N SER A 19 -4.94 -1.34 -5.23
CA SER A 19 -6.27 -0.85 -4.87
C SER A 19 -7.18 -1.00 -6.06
N VAL A 20 -8.35 -1.57 -5.83
CA VAL A 20 -9.45 -1.60 -6.81
C VAL A 20 -10.67 -1.02 -6.13
N ARG A 21 -11.15 0.11 -6.65
CA ARG A 21 -12.40 0.76 -6.26
C ARG A 21 -13.49 0.35 -7.23
N PHE A 22 -14.64 -0.03 -6.70
CA PHE A 22 -15.80 -0.44 -7.48
C PHE A 22 -17.09 0.14 -6.88
N ALA A 23 -18.18 0.11 -7.64
CA ALA A 23 -19.49 0.51 -7.13
C ALA A 23 -19.87 -0.30 -5.89
N ALA A 24 -20.45 0.35 -4.89
CA ALA A 24 -20.70 -0.25 -3.59
C ALA A 24 -21.50 -1.57 -3.71
N TRP A 25 -21.03 -2.59 -2.99
CA TRP A 25 -21.60 -3.92 -2.90
C TRP A 25 -22.06 -4.22 -1.46
N PRO A 26 -23.29 -3.82 -1.10
CA PRO A 26 -23.81 -3.98 0.26
C PRO A 26 -23.91 -5.44 0.74
N LEU A 27 -23.89 -6.40 -0.18
CA LEU A 27 -24.01 -7.83 0.13
C LEU A 27 -22.70 -8.47 0.60
N LEU A 28 -21.57 -7.76 0.56
CA LEU A 28 -20.27 -8.27 0.99
C LEU A 28 -20.33 -8.93 2.38
N ALA A 29 -21.03 -8.31 3.33
CA ALA A 29 -21.16 -8.83 4.70
C ALA A 29 -21.78 -10.23 4.77
N LYS A 30 -22.68 -10.57 3.83
CA LYS A 30 -23.34 -11.87 3.75
C LYS A 30 -22.50 -12.91 3.00
N LYS A 31 -21.49 -12.47 2.26
CA LYS A 31 -20.65 -13.29 1.38
C LYS A 31 -19.24 -13.46 1.86
N ILE A 32 -18.84 -12.73 2.90
CA ILE A 32 -17.45 -12.72 3.37
C ILE A 32 -16.96 -14.10 3.81
N ASP A 33 -17.81 -14.92 4.43
CA ASP A 33 -17.42 -16.26 4.89
C ASP A 33 -17.12 -17.19 3.70
N GLU A 34 -17.94 -17.12 2.64
CA GLU A 34 -17.73 -17.86 1.39
C GLU A 34 -16.46 -17.36 0.66
N ILE A 35 -16.25 -16.05 0.61
CA ILE A 35 -15.05 -15.43 0.03
C ILE A 35 -13.79 -15.84 0.79
N HIS A 36 -13.85 -15.81 2.13
CA HIS A 36 -12.73 -16.20 2.97
C HIS A 36 -12.38 -17.66 2.78
N ASP A 37 -13.37 -18.55 2.70
CA ASP A 37 -13.14 -19.97 2.47
C ASP A 37 -12.37 -20.23 1.15
N GLU A 38 -12.73 -19.54 0.07
CA GLU A 38 -12.02 -19.63 -1.23
C GLU A 38 -10.60 -19.03 -1.20
N LEU A 39 -10.35 -18.05 -0.33
CA LEU A 39 -9.05 -17.40 -0.16
C LEU A 39 -8.21 -17.99 0.99
N ARG A 40 -8.77 -18.94 1.75
CA ARG A 40 -8.21 -19.44 3.01
C ARG A 40 -6.83 -20.05 2.86
N GLU A 41 -6.54 -20.62 1.69
CA GLU A 41 -5.23 -21.17 1.35
C GLU A 41 -4.09 -20.14 1.46
N ILE A 42 -4.35 -18.89 1.05
CA ILE A 42 -3.35 -17.81 1.03
C ILE A 42 -3.51 -16.84 2.21
N THR A 43 -4.74 -16.69 2.72
CA THR A 43 -5.06 -15.81 3.85
C THR A 43 -5.95 -16.52 4.87
N PRO A 44 -5.41 -17.46 5.66
CA PRO A 44 -6.19 -18.26 6.59
C PRO A 44 -6.74 -17.47 7.78
N LEU A 45 -6.18 -16.30 8.08
CA LEU A 45 -6.60 -15.46 9.19
C LEU A 45 -7.63 -14.42 8.71
N ILE A 46 -8.63 -14.13 9.53
CA ILE A 46 -9.62 -13.07 9.27
C ILE A 46 -9.79 -12.20 10.50
N GLN A 47 -9.90 -10.89 10.27
CA GLN A 47 -10.23 -9.89 11.27
C GLN A 47 -11.36 -9.00 10.74
N THR A 48 -12.28 -8.64 11.62
CA THR A 48 -13.36 -7.70 11.32
C THR A 48 -13.08 -6.41 12.06
N ILE A 49 -13.17 -5.29 11.35
CA ILE A 49 -12.91 -3.97 11.92
C ILE A 49 -14.13 -3.09 11.64
N GLN A 50 -14.50 -2.28 12.62
CA GLN A 50 -15.58 -1.31 12.52
C GLN A 50 -14.97 0.06 12.68
N ILE A 51 -15.10 0.87 11.63
CA ILE A 51 -14.70 2.27 11.66
C ILE A 51 -15.96 3.08 11.93
N GLN A 52 -15.99 3.74 13.08
CA GLN A 52 -17.01 4.73 13.41
C GLN A 52 -16.52 6.09 12.92
N THR A 53 -17.13 6.59 11.86
CA THR A 53 -16.91 7.97 11.42
C THR A 53 -18.05 8.84 11.97
N GLY A 54 -17.71 9.77 12.86
CA GLY A 54 -18.64 10.72 13.45
C GLY A 54 -17.90 11.89 14.10
N ILE A 55 -18.54 13.06 14.13
CA ILE A 55 -18.09 14.20 14.94
C ILE A 55 -18.70 14.02 16.34
N PRO A 56 -17.92 14.09 17.43
CA PRO A 56 -18.48 14.00 18.78
C PRO A 56 -19.62 15.01 18.96
N GLY A 57 -20.84 14.54 19.21
CA GLY A 57 -22.02 15.38 19.48
C GLY A 57 -22.99 15.60 18.30
N ILE A 58 -22.74 15.06 17.11
CA ILE A 58 -23.70 15.09 15.99
C ILE A 58 -24.29 13.68 15.80
N GLN A 59 -25.61 13.54 15.90
CA GLN A 59 -26.28 12.26 15.66
C GLN A 59 -26.19 11.88 14.17
N GLY A 60 -25.51 10.77 13.90
CA GLY A 60 -25.25 10.26 12.57
C GLY A 60 -23.94 9.48 12.50
N GLU A 61 -23.79 8.45 13.34
CA GLU A 61 -22.62 7.58 13.31
C GLU A 61 -22.70 6.67 12.08
N ASN A 62 -21.83 6.90 11.10
CA ASN A 62 -21.64 5.95 10.01
C ASN A 62 -20.64 4.88 10.49
N VAL A 63 -21.16 3.67 10.77
CA VAL A 63 -20.34 2.51 11.09
C VAL A 63 -20.00 1.78 9.79
N THR A 64 -18.76 1.89 9.35
CA THR A 64 -18.27 1.11 8.20
C THR A 64 -17.63 -0.16 8.70
N LYS A 65 -18.20 -1.31 8.29
CA LYS A 65 -17.62 -2.63 8.57
C LYS A 65 -16.69 -3.01 7.43
N LEU A 66 -15.50 -3.47 7.78
CA LEU A 66 -14.50 -3.94 6.85
C LEU A 66 -13.89 -5.26 7.36
N TRP A 67 -13.28 -6.00 6.43
CA TRP A 67 -12.64 -7.28 6.71
C TRP A 67 -11.21 -7.26 6.25
N MET A 68 -10.33 -7.80 7.09
CA MET A 68 -8.93 -7.98 6.79
C MET A 68 -8.61 -9.47 6.82
N LEU A 69 -8.25 -10.02 5.66
CA LEU A 69 -7.78 -11.39 5.50
C LEU A 69 -6.26 -11.35 5.46
N LEU A 70 -5.58 -12.18 6.26
CA LEU A 70 -4.13 -12.14 6.40
C LEU A 70 -3.52 -13.53 6.17
N SER A 71 -2.34 -13.55 5.55
CA SER A 71 -1.49 -14.74 5.54
C SER A 71 -1.05 -15.09 6.96
N SER A 72 -0.68 -16.35 7.19
CA SER A 72 -0.21 -16.82 8.51
C SER A 72 0.98 -16.00 9.06
N ASP A 73 1.84 -15.50 8.17
CA ASP A 73 2.99 -14.66 8.50
C ASP A 73 2.70 -13.15 8.44
N ARG A 74 1.45 -12.77 8.12
CA ARG A 74 0.95 -11.38 8.00
C ARG A 74 1.74 -10.51 7.01
N ASN A 75 2.48 -11.13 6.09
CA ASN A 75 3.18 -10.41 5.03
C ASN A 75 2.29 -10.15 3.81
N LEU A 76 1.18 -10.86 3.67
CA LEU A 76 0.12 -10.59 2.70
C LEU A 76 -1.15 -10.24 3.46
N GLY A 77 -1.84 -9.19 3.02
CA GLY A 77 -3.15 -8.85 3.51
C GLY A 77 -4.10 -8.40 2.41
N ILE A 78 -5.36 -8.77 2.58
CA ILE A 78 -6.46 -8.43 1.70
C ILE A 78 -7.46 -7.66 2.55
N HIS A 79 -7.66 -6.39 2.22
CA HIS A 79 -8.64 -5.54 2.84
C HIS A 79 -9.89 -5.47 1.95
N LEU A 80 -11.03 -5.90 2.48
CA LEU A 80 -12.31 -5.88 1.80
C LEU A 80 -13.25 -4.90 2.52
N ALA A 81 -13.77 -3.96 1.75
CA ALA A 81 -14.84 -3.08 2.13
C ALA A 81 -15.92 -3.10 1.04
N PRO A 82 -17.15 -2.61 1.32
CA PRO A 82 -18.24 -2.68 0.35
C PRO A 82 -17.93 -2.01 -1.00
N ASP A 83 -17.04 -1.05 -1.07
CA ASP A 83 -16.71 -0.26 -2.26
C ASP A 83 -15.29 -0.50 -2.78
N HIS A 84 -14.50 -1.36 -2.12
CA HIS A 84 -13.13 -1.59 -2.54
C HIS A 84 -12.46 -2.86 -2.04
N LEU A 85 -11.42 -3.23 -2.78
CA LEU A 85 -10.43 -4.23 -2.44
C LEU A 85 -9.06 -3.53 -2.34
N LEU A 86 -8.31 -3.79 -1.27
CA LEU A 86 -6.85 -3.60 -1.26
C LEU A 86 -6.16 -4.93 -1.11
N VAL A 87 -5.11 -5.16 -1.90
CA VAL A 87 -4.16 -6.27 -1.68
C VAL A 87 -2.81 -5.64 -1.38
N PHE A 88 -2.25 -5.92 -0.21
CA PHE A 88 -0.95 -5.38 0.17
C PHE A 88 0.00 -6.49 0.58
N CYS A 89 1.28 -6.32 0.25
CA CYS A 89 2.33 -7.20 0.72
C CYS A 89 3.51 -6.42 1.32
N ARG A 90 4.09 -6.96 2.39
CA ARG A 90 5.26 -6.43 3.11
C ARG A 90 6.58 -7.06 2.68
N LYS A 91 6.51 -8.17 1.94
CA LYS A 91 7.65 -8.88 1.36
C LYS A 91 7.40 -9.11 -0.11
N TYR A 92 7.53 -8.05 -0.90
CA TYR A 92 7.36 -8.15 -2.34
C TYR A 92 8.58 -8.82 -2.97
N THR A 93 8.37 -9.99 -3.57
CA THR A 93 9.40 -10.80 -4.21
C THR A 93 9.41 -10.57 -5.72
N ARG A 94 8.26 -10.83 -6.37
CA ARG A 94 8.11 -10.81 -7.82
C ARG A 94 6.74 -10.25 -8.22
N TYR A 95 6.72 -9.51 -9.32
CA TYR A 95 5.48 -8.98 -9.88
C TYR A 95 4.47 -10.08 -10.22
N ASN A 96 4.89 -11.16 -10.88
CA ASN A 96 3.98 -12.23 -11.29
C ASN A 96 3.29 -12.91 -10.10
N GLU A 97 3.97 -13.03 -8.95
CA GLU A 97 3.38 -13.61 -7.73
C GLU A 97 2.32 -12.66 -7.14
N PHE A 98 2.63 -11.36 -7.11
CA PHE A 98 1.71 -10.34 -6.65
C PHE A 98 0.49 -10.19 -7.58
N GLU A 99 0.71 -10.18 -8.89
CA GLU A 99 -0.33 -10.15 -9.92
C GLU A 99 -1.22 -11.40 -9.82
N ALA A 100 -0.65 -12.60 -9.70
CA ALA A 100 -1.42 -13.83 -9.53
C ALA A 100 -2.29 -13.79 -8.27
N THR A 101 -1.76 -13.23 -7.18
CA THR A 101 -2.52 -13.04 -5.93
C THR A 101 -3.68 -12.07 -6.13
N LEU A 102 -3.42 -10.91 -6.74
CA LEU A 102 -4.45 -9.91 -7.05
C LEU A 102 -5.54 -10.50 -7.97
N SER A 103 -5.13 -11.20 -9.02
CA SER A 103 -6.01 -11.87 -9.98
C SER A 103 -6.88 -12.93 -9.31
N LYS A 104 -6.33 -13.73 -8.38
CA LYS A 104 -7.10 -14.69 -7.57
C LYS A 104 -8.15 -13.96 -6.73
N CYS A 105 -7.78 -12.87 -6.05
CA CYS A 105 -8.70 -12.08 -5.23
C CYS A 105 -9.87 -11.51 -6.07
N LEU A 106 -9.54 -10.89 -7.21
CA LEU A 106 -10.54 -10.31 -8.10
C LEU A 106 -11.46 -11.38 -8.71
N SER A 107 -10.91 -12.54 -9.07
CA SER A 107 -11.67 -13.66 -9.62
C SER A 107 -12.69 -14.21 -8.60
N VAL A 108 -12.27 -14.38 -7.34
CA VAL A 108 -13.18 -14.79 -6.26
C VAL A 108 -14.27 -13.73 -6.05
N LEU A 109 -13.93 -12.45 -5.97
CA LEU A 109 -14.93 -11.39 -5.82
C LEU A 109 -15.91 -11.37 -6.99
N LEU A 110 -15.43 -11.46 -8.23
CA LEU A 110 -16.27 -11.43 -9.42
C LEU A 110 -17.25 -12.61 -9.46
N LYS A 111 -16.84 -13.81 -9.02
CA LYS A 111 -17.71 -14.98 -8.89
C LYS A 111 -18.91 -14.71 -7.96
N HIS A 112 -18.69 -14.00 -6.85
CA HIS A 112 -19.74 -13.68 -5.87
C HIS A 112 -20.57 -12.45 -6.25
N MET A 113 -19.94 -11.43 -6.84
CA MET A 113 -20.61 -10.19 -7.27
C MET A 113 -21.41 -10.37 -8.56
N ARG A 114 -21.05 -11.36 -9.40
CA ARG A 114 -21.50 -11.59 -10.79
C ARG A 114 -21.04 -10.49 -11.77
N PHE A 115 -21.02 -9.25 -11.33
CA PHE A 115 -20.53 -8.09 -12.08
C PHE A 115 -19.80 -7.13 -11.14
N MET A 116 -18.69 -6.57 -11.60
CA MET A 116 -17.89 -5.59 -10.85
C MET A 116 -17.75 -4.32 -11.69
N ASP A 117 -18.43 -3.26 -11.27
CA ASP A 117 -18.33 -1.94 -11.87
C ASP A 117 -17.10 -1.23 -11.32
N VAL A 118 -15.97 -1.32 -12.02
CA VAL A 118 -14.68 -0.78 -11.57
C VAL A 118 -14.64 0.72 -11.85
N ILE A 119 -14.41 1.53 -10.82
CA ILE A 119 -14.33 2.99 -10.89
C ILE A 119 -12.87 3.43 -11.03
N ASN A 120 -11.98 2.80 -10.27
CA ASN A 120 -10.57 3.16 -10.26
C ASN A 120 -9.71 1.97 -9.86
N THR A 121 -8.54 1.86 -10.47
CA THR A 121 -7.50 0.92 -10.05
C THR A 121 -6.20 1.65 -9.82
N GLY A 122 -5.36 1.13 -8.93
CA GLY A 122 -4.04 1.69 -8.74
C GLY A 122 -3.09 0.73 -8.04
N ILE A 123 -1.80 0.96 -8.24
CA ILE A 123 -0.72 0.26 -7.56
C ILE A 123 0.21 1.29 -6.93
N ARG A 124 0.55 1.07 -5.66
CA ARG A 124 1.54 1.86 -4.93
C ARG A 124 2.71 0.98 -4.52
N TYR A 125 3.92 1.45 -4.80
CA TYR A 125 5.18 0.90 -4.32
C TYR A 125 5.79 1.87 -3.30
N VAL A 126 6.34 1.32 -2.22
CA VAL A 126 7.01 2.06 -1.17
C VAL A 126 8.39 1.48 -0.95
N ASP A 127 9.40 2.25 -1.32
CA ASP A 127 10.79 1.91 -1.14
C ASP A 127 11.36 2.65 0.07
N HIS A 128 11.98 1.91 0.99
CA HIS A 128 12.82 2.45 2.05
C HIS A 128 14.28 2.19 1.71
N ILE A 129 14.95 3.26 1.26
CA ILE A 129 16.33 3.24 0.82
C ILE A 129 17.22 3.73 1.98
N LYS A 130 18.10 2.85 2.46
CA LYS A 130 19.10 3.18 3.49
C LYS A 130 20.40 3.60 2.80
N VAL A 131 20.84 4.83 3.00
CA VAL A 131 22.12 5.32 2.44
C VAL A 131 23.25 4.85 3.33
N LYS A 132 24.25 4.18 2.76
CA LYS A 132 25.39 3.69 3.52
C LYS A 132 26.27 4.84 4.01
N GLU A 133 27.03 4.57 5.06
CA GLU A 133 28.05 5.49 5.54
C GLU A 133 29.01 5.85 4.38
N ARG A 134 29.24 7.16 4.19
CA ARG A 134 30.10 7.75 3.13
C ARG A 134 29.51 7.74 1.71
N GLU A 135 28.29 7.28 1.52
CA GLU A 135 27.58 7.41 0.25
C GLU A 135 26.61 8.60 0.27
N ASN A 136 26.27 9.10 -0.91
CA ASN A 136 25.38 10.25 -1.07
C ASN A 136 24.00 9.82 -1.56
N ARG A 137 22.95 10.54 -1.14
CA ARG A 137 21.56 10.29 -1.54
C ARG A 137 21.35 10.29 -3.06
N ASN A 138 22.07 11.14 -3.79
CA ASN A 138 21.98 11.24 -5.26
C ASN A 138 22.52 10.01 -6.01
N GLN A 139 23.19 9.10 -5.33
CA GLN A 139 23.60 7.80 -5.89
C GLN A 139 22.42 6.81 -5.96
N TYR A 140 21.35 7.07 -5.20
CA TYR A 140 20.20 6.19 -5.05
C TYR A 140 18.95 6.71 -5.76
N VAL A 141 18.76 8.03 -5.79
CA VAL A 141 17.62 8.69 -6.43
C VAL A 141 18.10 9.90 -7.21
N SER A 142 17.31 10.32 -8.20
CA SER A 142 17.61 11.51 -8.99
C SER A 142 17.72 12.76 -8.10
N GLU A 143 18.72 13.61 -8.37
CA GLU A 143 18.90 14.90 -7.69
C GLU A 143 17.66 15.80 -7.75
N ARG A 144 16.82 15.64 -8.78
CA ARG A 144 15.56 16.39 -8.93
C ARG A 144 14.53 16.06 -7.85
N LEU A 145 14.70 14.94 -7.14
CA LEU A 145 13.83 14.49 -6.05
C LEU A 145 14.41 14.82 -4.67
N LEU A 146 15.59 15.44 -4.63
CA LEU A 146 16.33 15.77 -3.41
C LEU A 146 16.31 17.28 -3.15
N ALA A 147 16.73 17.66 -1.95
CA ALA A 147 16.80 19.05 -1.54
C ALA A 147 17.81 19.81 -2.42
N THR A 148 17.40 20.98 -2.90
CA THR A 148 18.34 21.91 -3.54
C THR A 148 19.31 22.45 -2.49
N SER A 149 20.61 22.37 -2.76
CA SER A 149 21.63 22.99 -1.91
C SER A 149 21.73 24.49 -2.19
N PHE A 150 21.79 25.29 -1.12
CA PHE A 150 22.03 26.73 -1.21
C PHE A 150 23.32 27.09 -0.45
N SER A 151 24.11 28.01 -0.99
CA SER A 151 25.35 28.46 -0.34
C SER A 151 25.04 29.07 1.02
N GLY A 152 25.74 28.61 2.07
CA GLY A 152 25.57 29.08 3.44
C GLY A 152 24.33 28.53 4.17
N ILE A 153 23.60 27.58 3.57
CA ILE A 153 22.42 26.95 4.19
C ILE A 153 22.65 25.44 4.28
N THR A 154 22.47 24.89 5.48
CA THR A 154 22.56 23.45 5.72
C THR A 154 21.27 22.76 5.29
N ASP A 155 21.38 21.71 4.46
CA ASP A 155 20.24 20.82 4.14
C ASP A 155 19.84 20.01 5.37
N VAL A 156 18.58 20.13 5.78
CA VAL A 156 17.97 19.37 6.88
C VAL A 156 16.97 18.32 6.38
N GLY A 157 16.82 18.17 5.06
CA GLY A 157 15.92 17.24 4.40
C GLY A 157 14.88 17.93 3.51
N CYS A 158 14.16 17.13 2.72
CA CYS A 158 13.07 17.60 1.89
C CYS A 158 11.94 16.58 1.75
N VAL A 159 10.77 17.08 1.40
CA VAL A 159 9.68 16.31 0.82
C VAL A 159 9.44 16.81 -0.59
N TYR A 160 9.68 15.95 -1.56
CA TYR A 160 9.30 16.17 -2.96
C TYR A 160 7.96 15.47 -3.22
N ALA A 161 7.06 16.15 -3.94
CA ALA A 161 5.82 15.57 -4.44
C ALA A 161 5.59 16.03 -5.88
N GLY A 162 5.41 15.08 -6.79
CA GLY A 162 5.12 15.32 -8.20
C GLY A 162 3.96 14.47 -8.68
N SER A 163 3.13 15.02 -9.56
CA SER A 163 2.09 14.30 -10.27
C SER A 163 2.35 14.41 -11.76
N TYR A 164 2.27 13.28 -12.45
CA TYR A 164 2.57 13.11 -13.85
C TYR A 164 1.43 12.38 -14.51
N LYS A 165 1.18 12.67 -15.79
CA LYS A 165 0.17 11.98 -16.58
C LYS A 165 0.81 11.37 -17.81
N SER A 166 0.44 10.12 -18.12
CA SER A 166 0.88 9.40 -19.31
C SER A 166 -0.33 8.68 -19.90
N GLY A 167 -0.98 9.30 -20.90
CA GLY A 167 -2.28 8.84 -21.40
C GLY A 167 -3.33 8.84 -20.29
N GLU A 168 -3.95 7.67 -20.05
CA GLU A 168 -4.96 7.46 -19.01
C GLU A 168 -4.38 7.19 -17.61
N TYR A 169 -3.05 7.08 -17.50
CA TYR A 169 -2.39 6.77 -16.24
C TYR A 169 -1.92 8.04 -15.55
N ASP A 170 -2.24 8.15 -14.26
CA ASP A 170 -1.63 9.13 -13.37
C ASP A 170 -0.52 8.45 -12.56
N LEU A 171 0.66 9.06 -12.57
CA LEU A 171 1.80 8.68 -11.72
C LEU A 171 2.01 9.77 -10.67
N ARG A 172 1.99 9.38 -9.40
CA ARG A 172 2.39 10.23 -8.28
C ARG A 172 3.70 9.74 -7.72
N VAL A 173 4.66 10.64 -7.64
CA VAL A 173 5.99 10.39 -7.06
C VAL A 173 6.11 11.23 -5.80
N ARG A 174 6.39 10.60 -4.67
CA ARG A 174 6.74 11.30 -3.43
C ARG A 174 8.07 10.77 -2.92
N CYS A 175 8.99 11.68 -2.60
CA CYS A 175 10.29 11.35 -2.04
C CYS A 175 10.45 12.12 -0.73
N ILE A 176 10.75 11.41 0.35
CA ILE A 176 10.98 11.99 1.68
C ILE A 176 12.41 11.63 2.06
N SER A 177 13.25 12.63 2.31
CA SER A 177 14.63 12.45 2.78
C SER A 177 14.90 13.23 4.07
N GLN A 178 13.84 13.52 4.83
CA GLN A 178 13.91 14.24 6.08
C GLN A 178 14.27 13.27 7.22
N PRO A 179 15.30 13.59 8.05
CA PRO A 179 15.62 12.83 9.24
C PRO A 179 14.42 12.71 10.18
N ASP A 180 14.36 11.62 10.94
CA ASP A 180 13.32 11.32 11.94
C ASP A 180 11.90 11.16 11.38
N SER A 181 11.71 11.35 10.07
CA SER A 181 10.43 11.05 9.40
C SER A 181 10.18 9.55 9.40
N LEU A 182 8.91 9.14 9.42
CA LEU A 182 8.57 7.72 9.37
C LEU A 182 9.01 7.09 8.03
N ALA A 183 9.56 5.88 8.08
CA ALA A 183 9.90 5.09 6.89
C ALA A 183 8.65 4.41 6.28
N VAL A 184 7.46 4.98 6.49
CA VAL A 184 6.19 4.56 5.93
C VAL A 184 5.35 5.80 5.63
N PRO A 185 4.51 5.80 4.57
CA PRO A 185 3.54 6.86 4.36
C PRO A 185 2.53 6.92 5.51
N GLU A 186 2.16 8.13 5.95
CA GLU A 186 1.22 8.32 7.07
C GLU A 186 -0.14 7.67 6.80
N ASP A 187 -0.63 7.76 5.56
CA ASP A 187 -1.91 7.17 5.14
C ASP A 187 -1.90 5.63 5.16
N MET A 188 -0.71 5.01 5.23
CA MET A 188 -0.57 3.56 5.39
C MET A 188 -0.53 3.10 6.85
N ILE A 189 -0.33 3.99 7.82
CA ILE A 189 -0.19 3.60 9.23
C ILE A 189 -1.42 2.84 9.70
N SER A 190 -2.63 3.31 9.37
CA SER A 190 -3.88 2.63 9.72
C SER A 190 -3.91 1.21 9.17
N LEU A 191 -3.57 1.03 7.89
CA LEU A 191 -3.52 -0.29 7.25
C LEU A 191 -2.51 -1.22 7.95
N LEU A 192 -1.35 -0.69 8.34
CA LEU A 192 -0.31 -1.46 9.02
C LEU A 192 -0.74 -1.85 10.44
N THR A 193 -1.33 -0.93 11.21
CA THR A 193 -1.90 -1.21 12.54
C THR A 193 -2.94 -2.32 12.48
N MET A 194 -3.79 -2.31 11.46
CA MET A 194 -4.82 -3.32 11.28
C MET A 194 -4.20 -4.69 10.93
N SER A 195 -3.06 -4.71 10.25
CA SER A 195 -2.37 -5.95 9.88
C SER A 195 -1.52 -6.56 11.00
N THR A 196 -1.18 -5.78 12.03
CA THR A 196 -0.39 -6.26 13.17
C THR A 196 -1.19 -7.16 14.10
N GLU A 197 -0.50 -8.01 14.86
CA GLU A 197 -1.15 -8.81 15.89
C GLU A 197 -1.74 -7.87 16.95
N PRO A 198 -2.95 -8.13 17.48
CA PRO A 198 -3.56 -7.28 18.50
C PRO A 198 -2.69 -7.08 19.75
N SER A 199 -1.84 -8.06 20.08
CA SER A 199 -0.92 -8.03 21.21
C SER A 199 0.47 -7.47 20.88
N ALA A 200 0.78 -7.25 19.61
CA ALA A 200 2.10 -6.78 19.18
C ALA A 200 2.08 -5.25 19.02
N ALA A 201 3.05 -4.58 19.63
CA ALA A 201 3.26 -3.16 19.37
C ALA A 201 3.69 -2.95 17.92
N LEU A 202 2.99 -2.06 17.19
CA LEU A 202 3.43 -1.61 15.88
C LEU A 202 4.76 -0.87 16.04
N ARG A 203 5.82 -1.42 15.45
CA ARG A 203 7.14 -0.77 15.38
C ARG A 203 7.30 -0.18 13.99
N LEU A 204 7.33 1.15 13.93
CA LEU A 204 7.66 1.90 12.72
C LEU A 204 9.11 2.36 12.81
N GLU A 205 9.88 2.09 11.75
CA GLU A 205 11.23 2.65 11.62
C GLU A 205 11.12 4.13 11.22
N THR A 206 12.06 4.94 11.70
CA THR A 206 12.29 6.29 11.21
C THR A 206 13.41 6.28 10.16
N LEU A 207 13.40 7.29 9.29
CA LEU A 207 14.44 7.55 8.33
C LEU A 207 15.67 8.10 9.06
N ASN A 208 16.66 7.25 9.27
CA ASN A 208 18.00 7.64 9.65
C ASN A 208 18.86 7.69 8.39
N ASN A 209 19.35 8.87 8.01
CA ASN A 209 20.10 9.09 6.75
C ASN A 209 19.54 8.25 5.57
N GLY A 210 18.22 8.27 5.39
CA GLY A 210 17.51 7.39 4.45
C GLY A 210 16.55 8.18 3.56
N ILE A 211 15.96 7.46 2.60
CA ILE A 211 14.99 8.02 1.66
C ILE A 211 13.78 7.09 1.63
N LEU A 212 12.58 7.65 1.80
CA LEU A 212 11.34 6.97 1.49
C LEU A 212 10.87 7.44 0.11
N LEU A 213 10.85 6.53 -0.86
CA LEU A 213 10.33 6.79 -2.20
C LEU A 213 8.99 6.07 -2.36
N VAL A 214 7.97 6.81 -2.75
CA VAL A 214 6.61 6.31 -2.96
C VAL A 214 6.22 6.57 -4.39
N LEU A 215 5.90 5.50 -5.11
CA LEU A 215 5.44 5.54 -6.49
C LEU A 215 4.01 5.01 -6.54
N SER A 216 3.06 5.87 -6.87
CA SER A 216 1.65 5.46 -7.03
C SER A 216 1.22 5.63 -8.48
N HIS A 217 0.73 4.56 -9.08
CA HIS A 217 0.10 4.56 -10.39
C HIS A 217 -1.40 4.39 -10.21
N SER A 218 -2.20 5.15 -10.91
CA SER A 218 -3.65 4.97 -10.94
C SER A 218 -4.21 5.09 -12.35
N LEU A 219 -5.24 4.31 -12.61
CA LEU A 219 -6.06 4.34 -13.82
C LEU A 219 -7.51 4.52 -13.38
N SER A 220 -8.10 5.64 -13.79
CA SER A 220 -9.54 5.86 -13.64
C SER A 220 -10.25 5.22 -14.82
N VAL A 221 -11.24 4.37 -14.53
CA VAL A 221 -12.05 3.73 -15.56
C VAL A 221 -13.30 4.61 -15.69
N GLY A 222 -13.41 5.31 -16.82
CA GLY A 222 -14.52 6.20 -17.14
C GLY A 222 -15.71 5.46 -17.74
#